data_AF-A0A967MYZ2-F1
#
_entry.id   AF-A0A967MYZ2-F1
#
_cell.length_a   1.000
_cell.length_b   1.000
_cell.length_c   1.000
_cell.angle_alpha   90.00
_cell.angle_beta   90.00
_cell.angle_gamma   90.00
#
_symmetry.space_group_name_H-M   'P 1'
#
loop_
_entity.id
_entity.type
_entity.pdbx_description
1 polymer ?
#
loop_
_entity_poly.entity_id
_entity_poly.type
_entity_poly.pdbx_seq_one_letter_code
_entity_poly.pdbx_strand_id
1 'polypeptide(L)'
;MNSKHGIEIHKVKFLLALLPLILLFAPNREIQCGELSSSLHGISSAMDDKRIQVLVFLEEDDAKFSAKSLSNHKLSRSQLHKELFSELKSRSNANINRFEGRLKDSGLPASVIRTFWITPAALVNVPIAELGRLANLEGVEFVAPDTTLALIDPVSISMSSGSSQGASNHLYLIGADKLWKRGLTGHGRIVGSFDTGVEGSHPALNSTWRGNSVDGYSSAWFDPYGSTFPFDDNGHGTHTMGIMVGRDGSDTIGVAFNAEWISAGVIDRGSGLSQTISDILAAFEWAADPDGDPNTISDVPDVICHSWGIPQSIFPPCDNTF
;
A
#
# COMPACT_ATOMS: atom_id res chain seq x y z
N MET A 1 -47.89 61.88 -19.32
CA MET A 1 -46.96 62.74 -20.08
C MET A 1 -46.07 63.46 -19.08
N ASN A 2 -44.75 63.41 -19.29
CA ASN A 2 -43.68 63.88 -18.40
C ASN A 2 -43.86 65.33 -17.92
N SER A 3 -43.51 65.60 -16.65
CA SER A 3 -42.53 66.64 -16.24
C SER A 3 -42.62 67.00 -14.75
N LYS A 4 -41.53 66.69 -14.02
CA LYS A 4 -40.77 67.48 -13.03
C LYS A 4 -41.49 68.42 -12.04
N HIS A 5 -41.07 68.34 -10.77
CA HIS A 5 -40.64 69.40 -9.81
C HIS A 5 -40.28 68.65 -8.50
N GLY A 6 -39.07 68.66 -7.95
CA GLY A 6 -38.31 69.75 -7.34
C GLY A 6 -38.10 69.37 -5.85
N ILE A 7 -36.88 69.31 -5.32
CA ILE A 7 -36.26 70.25 -4.33
C ILE A 7 -34.92 69.58 -3.95
N GLU A 8 -33.75 70.13 -4.31
CA GLU A 8 -32.87 71.02 -3.52
C GLU A 8 -32.36 70.43 -2.18
N ILE A 9 -31.15 70.68 -1.65
CA ILE A 9 -29.83 71.15 -2.08
C ILE A 9 -28.94 70.98 -0.82
N HIS A 10 -27.69 70.55 -1.01
CA HIS A 10 -26.51 70.71 -0.13
C HIS A 10 -26.45 70.04 1.27
N LYS A 11 -25.41 69.21 1.44
CA LYS A 11 -24.24 69.58 2.27
C LYS A 11 -23.02 68.70 1.96
N VAL A 12 -21.91 69.40 1.74
CA VAL A 12 -20.54 68.93 1.49
C VAL A 12 -19.94 68.40 2.80
N LYS A 13 -19.18 67.29 2.76
CA LYS A 13 -17.82 67.09 3.33
C LYS A 13 -17.55 65.64 3.80
N PHE A 14 -16.41 65.11 3.34
CA PHE A 14 -15.57 64.07 3.94
C PHE A 14 -16.16 62.65 4.10
N LEU A 15 -15.73 61.72 3.23
CA LEU A 15 -14.84 60.63 3.66
C LEU A 15 -14.21 59.95 2.43
N LEU A 16 -12.90 60.13 2.29
CA LEU A 16 -12.03 59.22 1.56
C LEU A 16 -11.98 57.87 2.29
N ALA A 17 -11.74 56.82 1.51
CA ALA A 17 -11.30 55.47 1.91
C ALA A 17 -12.36 54.55 2.52
N LEU A 18 -12.77 53.53 1.75
CA LEU A 18 -13.06 52.17 2.25
C LEU A 18 -13.23 51.17 1.08
N LEU A 19 -12.10 50.86 0.47
CA LEU A 19 -11.75 49.55 -0.09
C LEU A 19 -10.23 49.46 0.10
N PRO A 20 -9.62 48.40 0.69
CA PRO A 20 -10.09 47.01 0.77
C PRO A 20 -9.98 46.39 2.19
N LEU A 21 -10.86 45.46 2.57
CA LEU A 21 -10.55 44.49 3.64
C LEU A 21 -11.41 43.22 3.52
N ILE A 22 -11.23 42.48 2.42
CA ILE A 22 -11.62 41.08 2.34
C ILE A 22 -10.34 40.34 1.95
N LEU A 23 -9.46 40.05 2.91
CA LEU A 23 -8.24 39.27 2.67
C LEU A 23 -7.65 38.60 3.92
N LEU A 24 -8.43 38.38 4.98
CA LEU A 24 -7.87 37.84 6.24
C LEU A 24 -8.74 36.77 6.91
N PHE A 25 -9.14 35.74 6.14
CA PHE A 25 -9.47 34.42 6.71
C PHE A 25 -9.21 33.30 5.70
N ALA A 26 -8.11 33.38 4.94
CA ALA A 26 -7.49 32.15 4.46
C ALA A 26 -6.67 31.62 5.64
N PRO A 27 -6.86 30.36 6.09
CA PRO A 27 -5.92 29.78 7.03
C PRO A 27 -4.53 29.86 6.39
N ASN A 28 -3.58 30.48 7.06
CA ASN A 28 -2.17 30.33 6.74
C ASN A 28 -1.84 28.85 6.94
N ARG A 29 -1.99 28.02 5.89
CA ARG A 29 -1.25 26.78 5.84
C ARG A 29 0.21 27.21 5.69
N GLU A 30 1.03 26.93 6.69
CA GLU A 30 2.48 26.95 6.49
C GLU A 30 2.73 26.06 5.27
N ILE A 31 3.40 26.60 4.25
CA ILE A 31 3.83 25.81 3.11
C ILE A 31 4.93 24.91 3.67
N GLN A 32 4.54 23.73 4.12
CA GLN A 32 5.48 22.71 4.52
C GLN A 32 6.04 22.13 3.23
N CYS A 33 7.33 22.36 2.99
CA CYS A 33 8.02 21.69 1.89
C CYS A 33 8.13 20.20 2.22
N GLY A 34 7.91 19.35 1.23
CA GLY A 34 8.13 17.92 1.39
C GLY A 34 9.60 17.59 1.63
N GLU A 35 9.84 16.49 2.33
CA GLU A 35 11.19 16.05 2.69
C GLU A 35 11.71 14.97 1.73
N LEU A 36 13.02 15.01 1.45
CA LEU A 36 13.71 13.90 0.78
C LEU A 36 14.17 12.88 1.84
N SER A 37 13.98 11.60 1.56
CA SER A 37 14.59 10.53 2.36
C SER A 37 16.11 10.72 2.46
N SER A 38 16.70 10.31 3.59
CA SER A 38 18.15 10.42 3.81
C SER A 38 19.00 9.75 2.73
N SER A 39 18.50 8.66 2.15
CA SER A 39 19.14 7.95 1.03
C SER A 39 19.26 8.75 -0.27
N LEU A 40 18.44 9.79 -0.46
CA LEU A 40 18.53 10.67 -1.63
C LEU A 40 19.50 11.84 -1.41
N HIS A 41 19.86 12.15 -0.16
CA HIS A 41 20.86 13.16 0.13
C HIS A 41 22.24 12.71 -0.35
N GLY A 42 22.89 13.51 -1.21
CA GLY A 42 24.23 13.22 -1.72
C GLY A 42 24.28 12.39 -3.00
N ILE A 43 23.14 12.00 -3.58
CA ILE A 43 23.09 11.57 -4.98
C ILE A 43 23.43 12.82 -5.82
N SER A 44 24.69 12.91 -6.22
CA SER A 44 25.30 14.11 -6.80
C SER A 44 24.67 14.51 -8.14
N SER A 45 24.55 15.83 -8.34
CA SER A 45 24.37 16.53 -9.62
C SER A 45 25.40 16.18 -10.72
N ALA A 46 26.35 15.28 -10.45
CA ALA A 46 27.23 14.71 -11.48
C ALA A 46 26.52 13.72 -12.44
N MET A 47 25.20 13.55 -12.31
CA MET A 47 24.36 12.69 -13.16
C MET A 47 23.08 13.40 -13.64
N ASP A 48 23.16 14.69 -13.98
CA ASP A 48 21.99 15.55 -14.27
C ASP A 48 21.00 14.97 -15.30
N ASP A 49 21.46 14.22 -16.30
CA ASP A 49 20.59 13.60 -17.31
C ASP A 49 20.02 12.24 -16.90
N LYS A 50 20.49 11.64 -15.80
CA LYS A 50 19.97 10.36 -15.33
C LYS A 50 18.66 10.55 -14.58
N ARG A 51 17.73 9.64 -14.87
CA ARG A 51 16.42 9.60 -14.23
C ARG A 51 16.37 8.50 -13.20
N ILE A 52 15.55 8.72 -12.17
CA ILE A 52 15.29 7.79 -11.09
C ILE A 52 13.79 7.67 -10.88
N GLN A 53 13.33 6.49 -10.46
CA GLN A 53 11.97 6.29 -10.00
C GLN A 53 11.92 6.51 -8.49
N VAL A 54 11.03 7.39 -8.05
CA VAL A 54 10.80 7.73 -6.65
C VAL A 54 9.34 7.58 -6.31
N LEU A 55 9.06 7.17 -5.07
CA LEU A 55 7.75 7.26 -4.47
C LEU A 55 7.59 8.66 -3.88
N VAL A 56 6.52 9.33 -4.29
CA VAL A 56 6.10 10.63 -3.79
C VAL A 56 4.86 10.41 -2.94
N PHE A 57 4.99 10.54 -1.63
CA PHE A 57 3.90 10.53 -0.68
C PHE A 57 3.33 11.95 -0.56
N LEU A 58 2.00 12.04 -0.56
CA LEU A 58 1.27 13.30 -0.62
C LEU A 58 0.64 13.61 0.73
N GLU A 59 0.59 14.89 1.07
CA GLU A 59 -0.03 15.35 2.32
C GLU A 59 -1.48 14.86 2.42
N GLU A 60 -1.82 14.22 3.52
CA GLU A 60 -3.22 13.99 3.86
C GLU A 60 -3.85 15.25 4.46
N ASP A 61 -5.04 15.62 3.96
CA ASP A 61 -5.82 16.68 4.61
C ASP A 61 -6.09 16.29 6.08
N ASP A 62 -5.80 17.22 7.02
CA ASP A 62 -5.76 17.07 8.50
C ASP A 62 -6.96 16.39 9.17
N ALA A 63 -8.06 16.17 8.45
CA ALA A 63 -9.11 15.26 8.87
C ALA A 63 -8.56 13.83 8.75
N LYS A 64 -7.76 13.40 9.74
CA LYS A 64 -7.33 12.02 9.92
C LYS A 64 -8.57 11.13 9.88
N PHE A 65 -8.86 10.59 8.71
CA PHE A 65 -9.87 9.57 8.58
C PHE A 65 -9.38 8.42 9.47
N SER A 66 -10.13 8.18 10.53
CA SER A 66 -9.86 7.08 11.42
C SER A 66 -10.86 5.99 11.11
N ALA A 67 -10.40 4.79 10.77
CA ALA A 67 -11.25 3.60 10.74
C ALA A 67 -12.03 3.43 12.06
N LYS A 68 -11.52 3.99 13.18
CA LYS A 68 -12.25 4.05 14.46
C LYS A 68 -13.55 4.86 14.38
N SER A 69 -13.59 5.93 13.57
CA SER A 69 -14.80 6.73 13.33
C SER A 69 -15.90 5.89 12.69
N LEU A 70 -15.55 5.03 11.73
CA LEU A 70 -16.50 4.09 11.11
C LEU A 70 -16.90 2.95 12.06
N SER A 71 -15.97 2.48 12.91
CA SER A 71 -16.23 1.39 13.85
C SER A 71 -17.26 1.70 14.95
N ASN A 72 -17.55 2.99 15.19
CA ASN A 72 -18.60 3.42 16.12
C ASN A 72 -20.00 3.16 15.58
N HIS A 73 -20.13 2.91 14.28
CA HIS A 73 -21.36 2.47 13.65
C HIS A 73 -21.38 0.93 13.66
N LYS A 74 -22.51 0.32 14.04
CA LYS A 74 -22.72 -1.15 14.07
C LYS A 74 -22.78 -1.74 12.64
N LEU A 75 -21.75 -1.51 11.84
CA LEU A 75 -21.65 -1.98 10.45
C LEU A 75 -21.22 -3.45 10.43
N SER A 76 -21.74 -4.19 9.44
CA SER A 76 -21.17 -5.49 9.09
C SER A 76 -19.77 -5.30 8.47
N ARG A 77 -18.95 -6.37 8.45
CA ARG A 77 -17.62 -6.33 7.82
C ARG A 77 -17.67 -5.86 6.36
N SER A 78 -18.68 -6.30 5.59
CA SER A 78 -18.85 -5.91 4.18
C SER A 78 -19.16 -4.42 4.03
N GLN A 79 -20.04 -3.88 4.87
CA GLN A 79 -20.34 -2.44 4.87
C GLN A 79 -19.12 -1.61 5.28
N LEU A 80 -18.44 -2.02 6.35
CA LEU A 80 -17.22 -1.35 6.81
C LEU A 80 -16.14 -1.36 5.73
N HIS A 81 -15.93 -2.50 5.08
CA HIS A 81 -14.97 -2.64 3.98
C HIS A 81 -15.28 -1.68 2.84
N LYS A 82 -16.53 -1.68 2.35
CA LYS A 82 -16.96 -0.82 1.25
C LYS A 82 -16.83 0.67 1.58
N GLU A 83 -17.22 1.08 2.79
CA GLU A 83 -17.09 2.47 3.25
C GLU A 83 -15.62 2.90 3.33
N LEU A 84 -14.77 2.06 3.96
CA LEU A 84 -13.33 2.30 4.07
C LEU A 84 -12.68 2.40 2.68
N PHE A 85 -12.96 1.45 1.79
CA PHE A 85 -12.43 1.41 0.44
C PHE A 85 -12.81 2.65 -0.37
N SER A 86 -14.09 3.03 -0.31
CA SER A 86 -14.61 4.21 -1.01
C SER A 86 -13.97 5.50 -0.51
N GLU A 87 -13.79 5.62 0.80
CA GLU A 87 -13.18 6.79 1.41
C GLU A 87 -11.69 6.90 1.08
N LEU A 88 -10.93 5.80 1.20
CA LEU A 88 -9.51 5.76 0.82
C LEU A 88 -9.33 6.16 -0.65
N LYS A 89 -10.09 5.54 -1.57
CA LYS A 89 -10.02 5.91 -2.99
C LYS A 89 -10.39 7.37 -3.23
N SER A 90 -11.44 7.87 -2.60
CA SER A 90 -11.88 9.26 -2.81
C SER A 90 -10.82 10.26 -2.35
N ARG A 91 -10.30 10.09 -1.13
CA ARG A 91 -9.27 10.96 -0.53
C ARG A 91 -7.98 10.92 -1.34
N SER A 92 -7.45 9.73 -1.62
CA SER A 92 -6.21 9.56 -2.36
C SER A 92 -6.30 10.12 -3.77
N ASN A 93 -7.40 9.86 -4.49
CA ASN A 93 -7.60 10.42 -5.84
C ASN A 93 -7.68 11.95 -5.84
N ALA A 94 -8.29 12.56 -4.82
CA ALA A 94 -8.33 14.02 -4.72
C ALA A 94 -6.92 14.61 -4.57
N ASN A 95 -6.08 14.01 -3.72
CA ASN A 95 -4.69 14.42 -3.52
C ASN A 95 -3.83 14.19 -4.76
N ILE A 96 -3.93 13.01 -5.37
CA ILE A 96 -3.25 12.64 -6.61
C ILE A 96 -3.59 13.61 -7.73
N ASN A 97 -4.87 13.91 -7.96
CA ASN A 97 -5.30 14.84 -9.02
C ASN A 97 -4.74 16.25 -8.83
N ARG A 98 -4.69 16.74 -7.58
CA ARG A 98 -4.07 18.03 -7.24
C ARG A 98 -2.57 18.00 -7.53
N PHE A 99 -1.88 16.94 -7.12
CA PHE A 99 -0.46 16.74 -7.36
C PHE A 99 -0.14 16.68 -8.85
N GLU A 100 -0.87 15.89 -9.65
CA GLU A 100 -0.66 15.78 -11.10
C GLU A 100 -0.87 17.12 -11.81
N GLY A 101 -1.89 17.89 -11.39
CA GLY A 101 -2.12 19.25 -11.88
C GLY A 101 -0.93 20.17 -11.59
N ARG A 102 -0.47 20.20 -10.34
CA ARG A 102 0.70 21.00 -9.92
C ARG A 102 1.98 20.55 -10.63
N LEU A 103 2.18 19.25 -10.82
CA LEU A 103 3.34 18.69 -11.50
C LEU A 103 3.38 19.17 -12.95
N LYS A 104 2.23 19.11 -13.64
CA LYS A 104 2.08 19.62 -15.00
C LYS A 104 2.34 21.13 -15.09
N ASP A 105 1.78 21.91 -14.18
CA ASP A 105 1.89 23.37 -14.18
C ASP A 105 3.30 23.86 -13.79
N SER A 106 4.05 23.07 -13.02
CA SER A 106 5.42 23.38 -12.60
C SER A 106 6.47 23.35 -13.72
N GLY A 107 6.13 22.73 -14.87
CA GLY A 107 7.08 22.48 -15.95
C GLY A 107 8.21 21.51 -15.59
N LEU A 108 8.09 20.76 -14.49
CA LEU A 108 9.05 19.72 -14.13
C LEU A 108 9.08 18.63 -15.21
N PRO A 109 10.27 18.20 -15.68
CA PRO A 109 10.40 17.12 -16.65
C PRO A 109 10.21 15.73 -15.99
N ALA A 110 9.13 15.56 -15.24
CA ALA A 110 8.77 14.35 -14.49
C ALA A 110 7.52 13.68 -15.09
N SER A 111 7.38 12.37 -14.90
CA SER A 111 6.23 11.60 -15.37
C SER A 111 5.74 10.66 -14.29
N VAL A 112 4.44 10.71 -13.98
CA VAL A 112 3.79 9.73 -13.13
C VAL A 112 3.70 8.39 -13.88
N ILE A 113 4.24 7.34 -13.28
CA ILE A 113 4.20 5.97 -13.81
C ILE A 113 2.97 5.21 -13.29
N ARG A 114 2.72 5.33 -11.99
CA ARG A 114 1.63 4.67 -11.27
C ARG A 114 1.21 5.54 -10.09
N THR A 115 -0.07 5.48 -9.74
CA THR A 115 -0.61 6.12 -8.54
C THR A 115 -1.12 5.04 -7.59
N PHE A 116 -1.15 5.37 -6.30
CA PHE A 116 -1.61 4.47 -5.25
C PHE A 116 -2.73 5.15 -4.46
N TRP A 117 -3.86 4.48 -4.34
CA TRP A 117 -5.00 4.89 -3.56
C TRP A 117 -5.00 4.33 -2.14
N ILE A 118 -4.29 3.22 -1.88
CA ILE A 118 -4.21 2.64 -0.51
C ILE A 118 -3.53 3.61 0.47
N THR A 119 -2.59 4.39 -0.04
CA THR A 119 -1.98 5.55 0.61
C THR A 119 -1.80 6.61 -0.49
N PRO A 120 -2.10 7.91 -0.26
CA PRO A 120 -1.97 8.95 -1.28
C PRO A 120 -0.52 9.08 -1.78
N ALA A 121 -0.18 8.35 -2.83
CA ALA A 121 1.18 8.31 -3.34
C ALA A 121 1.23 8.13 -4.86
N ALA A 122 2.37 8.48 -5.45
CA ALA A 122 2.66 8.28 -6.86
C ALA A 122 4.10 7.79 -7.07
N LEU A 123 4.27 6.81 -7.95
CA LEU A 123 5.56 6.44 -8.51
C LEU A 123 5.88 7.40 -9.64
N VAL A 124 6.95 8.18 -9.48
CA VAL A 124 7.33 9.25 -10.41
C VAL A 124 8.73 8.98 -10.95
N ASN A 125 8.86 9.03 -12.27
CA ASN A 125 10.16 9.05 -12.94
C ASN A 125 10.60 10.50 -13.15
N VAL A 126 11.75 10.89 -12.62
CA VAL A 126 12.22 12.28 -12.58
C VAL A 126 13.74 12.34 -12.77
N PRO A 127 14.31 13.40 -13.40
CA PRO A 127 15.75 13.61 -13.39
C PRO A 127 16.27 13.79 -11.96
N ILE A 128 17.45 13.24 -11.67
CA ILE A 128 18.06 13.35 -10.34
C ILE A 128 18.23 14.82 -9.92
N ALA A 129 18.58 15.69 -10.85
CA ALA A 129 18.74 17.13 -10.62
C ALA A 129 17.46 17.85 -10.15
N GLU A 130 16.29 17.26 -10.42
CA GLU A 130 14.97 17.86 -10.17
C GLU A 130 14.32 17.33 -8.88
N LEU A 131 14.96 16.40 -8.16
CA LEU A 131 14.42 15.81 -6.92
C LEU A 131 14.08 16.88 -5.88
N GLY A 132 14.94 17.89 -5.73
CA GLY A 132 14.68 18.99 -4.80
C GLY A 132 13.46 19.82 -5.22
N ARG A 133 13.26 20.09 -6.52
CA ARG A 133 12.08 20.81 -7.00
C ARG A 133 10.80 19.97 -6.87
N LEU A 134 10.90 18.66 -7.07
CA LEU A 134 9.80 17.72 -6.85
C LEU A 134 9.37 17.69 -5.38
N ALA A 135 10.31 17.58 -4.44
CA ALA A 135 10.00 17.57 -3.00
C ALA A 135 9.37 18.89 -2.52
N ASN A 136 9.75 20.02 -3.12
CA ASN A 136 9.20 21.33 -2.80
C ASN A 136 7.85 21.63 -3.50
N LEU A 137 7.30 20.70 -4.28
CA LEU A 137 6.02 20.91 -4.93
C LEU A 137 4.90 20.87 -3.89
N GLU A 138 3.98 21.83 -3.93
CA GLU A 138 2.89 21.94 -2.96
C GLU A 138 2.09 20.62 -2.86
N GLY A 139 1.85 20.14 -1.64
CA GLY A 139 1.14 18.89 -1.35
C GLY A 139 2.00 17.63 -1.42
N VAL A 140 3.30 17.74 -1.69
CA VAL A 140 4.25 16.65 -1.48
C VAL A 140 4.69 16.65 -0.02
N GLU A 141 4.51 15.52 0.66
CA GLU A 141 4.94 15.33 2.06
C GLU A 141 6.35 14.72 2.12
N PHE A 142 6.58 13.65 1.34
CA PHE A 142 7.83 12.90 1.41
C PHE A 142 8.19 12.26 0.07
N VAL A 143 9.48 12.24 -0.26
CA VAL A 143 10.01 11.58 -1.47
C VAL A 143 11.07 10.55 -1.10
N ALA A 144 10.84 9.30 -1.49
CA ALA A 144 11.72 8.17 -1.23
C ALA A 144 12.12 7.47 -2.55
N PRO A 145 13.31 6.85 -2.63
CA PRO A 145 13.64 6.00 -3.77
C PRO A 145 12.69 4.80 -3.81
N ASP A 146 12.30 4.39 -5.02
CA ASP A 146 11.63 3.11 -5.18
C ASP A 146 12.68 1.99 -5.11
N THR A 147 12.98 1.55 -3.88
CA THR A 147 14.08 0.62 -3.60
C THR A 147 13.61 -0.82 -3.50
N THR A 148 14.53 -1.76 -3.68
CA THR A 148 14.31 -3.18 -3.43
C THR A 148 14.24 -3.48 -1.94
N LEU A 149 13.42 -4.47 -1.58
CA LEU A 149 13.19 -4.86 -0.20
C LEU A 149 14.25 -5.85 0.27
N ALA A 150 14.50 -5.88 1.57
CA ALA A 150 15.45 -6.81 2.17
C ALA A 150 14.70 -8.04 2.73
N LEU A 151 15.09 -9.22 2.25
CA LEU A 151 14.64 -10.49 2.81
C LEU A 151 15.23 -10.71 4.20
N ILE A 152 14.45 -11.37 5.07
CA ILE A 152 14.96 -11.90 6.32
C ILE A 152 15.43 -13.32 6.04
N ASP A 153 16.72 -13.46 5.75
CA ASP A 153 17.28 -14.76 5.39
C ASP A 153 17.17 -15.79 6.53
N PRO A 154 16.95 -17.07 6.19
CA PRO A 154 16.95 -18.13 7.18
C PRO A 154 18.33 -18.26 7.84
N VAL A 155 18.34 -18.45 9.17
CA VAL A 155 19.57 -18.62 9.96
C VAL A 155 20.37 -19.85 9.52
N SER A 156 19.69 -20.89 9.04
CA SER A 156 20.30 -22.10 8.48
C SER A 156 19.34 -22.83 7.56
N ILE A 157 19.86 -23.40 6.47
CA ILE A 157 19.11 -24.25 5.55
C ILE A 157 19.62 -25.69 5.69
N SER A 158 18.72 -26.62 5.97
CA SER A 158 19.03 -28.06 5.99
C SER A 158 17.88 -28.83 5.35
N MET A 159 18.21 -29.78 4.49
CA MET A 159 17.21 -30.68 3.92
C MET A 159 16.56 -31.50 5.04
N SER A 160 15.22 -31.56 5.05
CA SER A 160 14.51 -32.48 5.93
C SER A 160 14.93 -33.92 5.62
N SER A 161 15.20 -34.71 6.66
CA SER A 161 15.60 -36.11 6.53
C SER A 161 14.43 -37.08 6.24
N GLY A 162 13.22 -36.56 5.99
CA GLY A 162 12.03 -37.33 5.62
C GLY A 162 10.72 -36.63 5.98
N SER A 163 9.59 -37.10 5.45
CA SER A 163 8.27 -36.65 5.90
C SER A 163 8.05 -37.07 7.35
N SER A 164 7.87 -36.10 8.25
CA SER A 164 7.38 -36.40 9.59
C SER A 164 5.91 -36.77 9.49
N GLN A 165 5.48 -37.86 10.11
CA GLN A 165 4.05 -38.08 10.28
C GLN A 165 3.56 -37.30 11.51
N GLY A 166 2.63 -36.38 11.30
CA GLY A 166 1.99 -35.60 12.38
C GLY A 166 2.56 -34.20 12.56
N ALA A 167 2.02 -33.46 13.53
CA ALA A 167 2.41 -32.08 13.77
C ALA A 167 3.84 -31.97 14.29
N SER A 168 4.58 -31.00 13.78
CA SER A 168 5.93 -30.66 14.23
C SER A 168 5.93 -30.14 15.68
N ASN A 169 7.06 -30.31 16.40
CA ASN A 169 7.19 -29.91 17.81
C ASN A 169 6.90 -28.42 18.04
N HIS A 170 7.19 -27.54 17.07
CA HIS A 170 6.96 -26.11 17.22
C HIS A 170 5.47 -25.75 17.34
N LEU A 171 4.57 -26.50 16.68
CA LEU A 171 3.13 -26.25 16.72
C LEU A 171 2.54 -26.55 18.12
N TYR A 172 3.06 -27.57 18.80
CA TYR A 172 2.67 -27.88 20.18
C TYR A 172 3.18 -26.81 21.16
N LEU A 173 4.38 -26.28 20.95
CA LEU A 173 4.95 -25.24 21.82
C LEU A 173 4.13 -23.94 21.81
N ILE A 174 3.60 -23.56 20.65
CA ILE A 174 2.69 -22.40 20.54
C ILE A 174 1.22 -22.74 20.88
N GLY A 175 0.92 -24.00 21.22
CA GLY A 175 -0.41 -24.45 21.60
C GLY A 175 -1.41 -24.55 20.45
N ALA A 176 -0.96 -24.69 19.20
CA ALA A 176 -1.84 -24.86 18.04
C ALA A 176 -2.75 -26.09 18.19
N ASP A 177 -2.24 -27.17 18.76
CA ASP A 177 -3.00 -28.41 19.03
C ASP A 177 -4.24 -28.19 19.91
N LYS A 178 -4.15 -27.24 20.86
CA LYS A 178 -5.26 -26.89 21.74
C LYS A 178 -6.38 -26.18 20.97
N LEU A 179 -6.02 -25.39 19.96
CA LEU A 179 -6.97 -24.72 19.07
C LEU A 179 -7.61 -25.73 18.12
N TRP A 180 -6.83 -26.65 17.55
CA TRP A 180 -7.35 -27.70 16.67
C TRP A 180 -8.33 -28.64 17.39
N LYS A 181 -8.07 -28.99 18.66
CA LYS A 181 -9.02 -29.75 19.52
C LYS A 181 -10.37 -29.05 19.71
N ARG A 182 -10.41 -27.73 19.51
CA ARG A 182 -11.63 -26.91 19.54
C ARG A 182 -12.24 -26.70 18.13
N GLY A 183 -11.70 -27.35 17.10
CA GLY A 183 -12.12 -27.19 15.71
C GLY A 183 -11.57 -25.94 15.01
N LEU A 184 -10.64 -25.21 15.64
CA LEU A 184 -10.07 -23.98 15.09
C LEU A 184 -8.83 -24.30 14.26
N THR A 185 -9.01 -24.60 12.99
CA THR A 185 -7.94 -25.02 12.05
C THR A 185 -7.67 -24.00 10.94
N GLY A 186 -8.30 -22.82 11.00
CA GLY A 186 -8.28 -21.83 9.91
C GLY A 186 -9.36 -22.04 8.84
N HIS A 187 -10.21 -23.06 8.97
CA HIS A 187 -11.24 -23.36 7.97
C HIS A 187 -12.15 -22.15 7.68
N GLY A 188 -12.35 -21.88 6.38
CA GLY A 188 -13.15 -20.75 5.89
C GLY A 188 -12.53 -19.38 6.15
N ARG A 189 -11.23 -19.33 6.46
CA ARG A 189 -10.41 -18.11 6.50
C ARG A 189 -9.47 -18.07 5.31
N ILE A 190 -9.04 -16.88 4.94
CA ILE A 190 -8.07 -16.64 3.87
C ILE A 190 -6.83 -16.00 4.46
N VAL A 191 -5.66 -16.58 4.16
CA VAL A 191 -4.35 -16.05 4.53
C VAL A 191 -3.66 -15.52 3.28
N GLY A 192 -3.20 -14.26 3.34
CA GLY A 192 -2.35 -13.66 2.32
C GLY A 192 -0.88 -13.73 2.71
N SER A 193 0.01 -13.83 1.72
CA SER A 193 1.45 -13.61 1.90
C SER A 193 1.98 -12.73 0.78
N PHE A 194 2.76 -11.70 1.13
CA PHE A 194 3.50 -10.92 0.14
C PHE A 194 4.98 -11.24 0.33
N ASP A 195 5.55 -12.02 -0.58
CA ASP A 195 6.85 -12.64 -0.39
C ASP A 195 7.52 -12.94 -1.75
N THR A 196 8.49 -13.86 -1.79
CA THR A 196 9.18 -14.33 -3.00
C THR A 196 8.31 -15.14 -3.96
N GLY A 197 7.01 -15.23 -3.66
CA GLY A 197 6.06 -16.11 -4.32
C GLY A 197 5.77 -17.34 -3.48
N VAL A 198 5.09 -18.31 -4.08
CA VAL A 198 4.82 -19.62 -3.48
C VAL A 198 4.89 -20.66 -4.59
N GLU A 199 5.52 -21.81 -4.36
CA GLU A 199 5.42 -22.94 -5.29
C GLU A 199 3.98 -23.49 -5.29
N GLY A 200 3.17 -23.06 -6.28
CA GLY A 200 1.75 -23.39 -6.33
C GLY A 200 1.44 -24.89 -6.45
N SER A 201 2.36 -25.65 -7.04
CA SER A 201 2.24 -27.11 -7.18
C SER A 201 2.70 -27.89 -5.94
N HIS A 202 3.27 -27.22 -4.93
CA HIS A 202 3.85 -27.90 -3.78
C HIS A 202 2.80 -28.79 -3.08
N PRO A 203 3.10 -30.08 -2.82
CA PRO A 203 2.12 -31.04 -2.28
C PRO A 203 1.42 -30.57 -1.00
N ALA A 204 2.17 -29.86 -0.14
CA ALA A 204 1.65 -29.34 1.12
C ALA A 204 0.78 -28.07 1.00
N LEU A 205 0.71 -27.43 -0.17
CA LEU A 205 0.08 -26.12 -0.35
C LEU A 205 -0.97 -26.10 -1.46
N ASN A 206 -0.82 -26.95 -2.48
CA ASN A 206 -1.65 -26.88 -3.69
C ASN A 206 -3.14 -26.99 -3.39
N SER A 207 -3.55 -27.84 -2.45
CA SER A 207 -4.96 -28.17 -2.21
C SER A 207 -5.74 -27.04 -1.56
N THR A 208 -5.06 -26.19 -0.79
CA THR A 208 -5.63 -25.02 -0.11
C THR A 208 -5.38 -23.73 -0.86
N TRP A 209 -4.78 -23.77 -2.04
CA TRP A 209 -4.65 -22.58 -2.87
C TRP A 209 -6.04 -22.15 -3.36
N ARG A 210 -6.41 -20.89 -3.07
CA ARG A 210 -7.72 -20.36 -3.45
C ARG A 210 -7.93 -20.32 -4.96
N GLY A 211 -6.83 -20.26 -5.73
CA GLY A 211 -6.83 -20.30 -7.20
C GLY A 211 -7.55 -21.52 -7.78
N ASN A 212 -7.67 -22.61 -7.04
CA ASN A 212 -8.42 -23.80 -7.47
C ASN A 212 -9.95 -23.59 -7.52
N SER A 213 -10.45 -22.53 -6.90
CA SER A 213 -11.87 -22.26 -6.71
C SER A 213 -12.34 -20.96 -7.39
N VAL A 214 -11.46 -20.27 -8.12
CA VAL A 214 -11.73 -18.99 -8.78
C VAL A 214 -11.26 -19.00 -10.23
N ASP A 215 -12.02 -18.34 -11.10
CA ASP A 215 -11.66 -18.23 -12.52
C ASP A 215 -10.50 -17.25 -12.71
N GLY A 216 -9.55 -17.61 -13.59
CA GLY A 216 -8.49 -16.70 -14.04
C GLY A 216 -7.35 -16.43 -13.04
N TYR A 217 -7.38 -17.03 -11.84
CA TYR A 217 -6.34 -16.95 -10.78
C TYR A 217 -6.01 -15.56 -10.21
N SER A 218 -6.45 -14.48 -10.85
CA SER A 218 -6.06 -13.11 -10.51
C SER A 218 -6.54 -12.65 -9.14
N SER A 219 -7.62 -13.22 -8.59
CA SER A 219 -8.07 -12.96 -7.21
C SER A 219 -7.34 -13.81 -6.16
N ALA A 220 -6.44 -14.70 -6.58
CA ALA A 220 -5.66 -15.56 -5.68
C ALA A 220 -4.13 -15.45 -5.85
N TRP A 221 -3.67 -14.81 -6.93
CA TRP A 221 -2.27 -14.58 -7.23
C TRP A 221 -2.06 -13.21 -7.88
N PHE A 222 -1.16 -12.42 -7.29
CA PHE A 222 -0.73 -11.15 -7.86
C PHE A 222 0.74 -11.17 -8.22
N ASP A 223 1.02 -10.84 -9.48
CA ASP A 223 2.35 -10.67 -10.00
C ASP A 223 2.42 -9.44 -10.93
N PRO A 224 3.10 -8.36 -10.53
CA PRO A 224 3.24 -7.18 -11.39
C PRO A 224 4.12 -7.43 -12.63
N TYR A 225 4.78 -8.59 -12.71
CA TYR A 225 5.65 -9.03 -13.81
C TYR A 225 4.99 -10.05 -14.76
N GLY A 226 3.73 -10.42 -14.50
CA GLY A 226 2.87 -11.08 -15.50
C GLY A 226 2.77 -12.60 -15.45
N SER A 227 3.30 -13.28 -14.43
CA SER A 227 2.94 -14.69 -14.23
C SER A 227 1.49 -14.82 -13.78
N THR A 228 0.82 -15.86 -14.28
CA THR A 228 -0.59 -16.15 -13.96
C THR A 228 -0.74 -17.25 -12.93
N PHE A 229 0.34 -17.99 -12.63
CA PHE A 229 0.36 -19.08 -11.65
C PHE A 229 1.49 -18.84 -10.64
N PRO A 230 1.25 -19.09 -9.34
CA PRO A 230 2.25 -18.87 -8.30
C PRO A 230 3.46 -19.79 -8.48
N PHE A 231 4.64 -19.17 -8.46
CA PHE A 231 5.94 -19.84 -8.46
C PHE A 231 6.88 -19.12 -7.50
N ASP A 232 7.94 -19.79 -7.09
CA ASP A 232 8.95 -19.27 -6.16
C ASP A 232 10.30 -19.95 -6.42
N ASP A 233 11.22 -19.23 -7.06
CA ASP A 233 12.58 -19.74 -7.34
C ASP A 233 13.56 -19.47 -6.19
N ASN A 234 13.13 -18.71 -5.16
CA ASN A 234 13.92 -18.44 -3.96
C ASN A 234 13.62 -19.47 -2.85
N GLY A 235 12.34 -19.76 -2.62
CA GLY A 235 11.85 -20.70 -1.62
C GLY A 235 11.44 -20.07 -0.29
N HIS A 236 11.81 -18.81 -0.02
CA HIS A 236 11.46 -18.13 1.23
C HIS A 236 9.94 -18.00 1.41
N GLY A 237 9.22 -17.53 0.40
CA GLY A 237 7.77 -17.38 0.43
C GLY A 237 7.02 -18.71 0.51
N THR A 238 7.51 -19.75 -0.17
CA THR A 238 6.99 -21.11 -0.03
C THR A 238 7.14 -21.63 1.40
N HIS A 239 8.29 -21.37 2.02
CA HIS A 239 8.54 -21.75 3.41
C HIS A 239 7.65 -20.99 4.39
N THR A 240 7.51 -19.66 4.25
CA THR A 240 6.66 -18.84 5.14
C THR A 240 5.18 -19.21 4.98
N MET A 241 4.71 -19.46 3.76
CA MET A 241 3.36 -19.97 3.52
C MET A 241 3.16 -21.36 4.15
N GLY A 242 4.16 -22.24 4.06
CA GLY A 242 4.17 -23.55 4.73
C GLY A 242 3.94 -23.46 6.24
N ILE A 243 4.60 -22.52 6.92
CA ILE A 243 4.40 -22.26 8.37
C ILE A 243 2.95 -21.85 8.68
N MET A 244 2.29 -21.15 7.76
CA MET A 244 0.92 -20.69 7.97
C MET A 244 -0.10 -21.78 7.69
N VAL A 245 -0.03 -22.45 6.53
CA VAL A 245 -1.13 -23.30 6.02
C VAL A 245 -0.70 -24.70 5.56
N GLY A 246 0.59 -25.04 5.62
CA GLY A 246 1.12 -26.27 5.05
C GLY A 246 0.51 -27.56 5.61
N ARG A 247 0.11 -28.48 4.72
CA ARG A 247 -0.38 -29.82 5.08
C ARG A 247 -0.16 -30.83 3.97
N ASP A 248 0.54 -31.92 4.26
CA ASP A 248 0.71 -33.05 3.34
C ASP A 248 0.14 -34.34 3.95
N GLY A 249 -1.09 -34.70 3.56
CA GLY A 249 -1.81 -35.84 4.12
C GLY A 249 -2.05 -35.73 5.62
N SER A 250 -1.36 -36.57 6.41
CA SER A 250 -1.40 -36.54 7.87
C SER A 250 -0.32 -35.64 8.49
N ASP A 251 0.67 -35.20 7.71
CA ASP A 251 1.68 -34.24 8.14
C ASP A 251 1.06 -32.84 8.22
N THR A 252 1.13 -32.24 9.40
CA THR A 252 0.58 -30.91 9.67
C THR A 252 1.74 -29.97 9.95
N ILE A 253 2.03 -29.10 8.97
CA ILE A 253 3.17 -28.19 8.99
C ILE A 253 2.73 -26.81 9.46
N GLY A 254 1.57 -26.35 8.96
CA GLY A 254 1.03 -25.03 9.20
C GLY A 254 0.13 -24.93 10.44
N VAL A 255 0.08 -23.73 11.01
CA VAL A 255 -0.80 -23.41 12.15
C VAL A 255 -2.28 -23.49 11.78
N ALA A 256 -2.64 -22.91 10.63
CA ALA A 256 -3.98 -22.78 10.09
C ALA A 256 -4.15 -23.66 8.84
N PHE A 257 -3.84 -24.96 8.97
CA PHE A 257 -3.72 -25.91 7.86
C PHE A 257 -4.98 -26.16 7.00
N ASN A 258 -6.15 -25.62 7.40
CA ASN A 258 -7.39 -25.68 6.61
C ASN A 258 -7.82 -24.29 6.09
N ALA A 259 -7.01 -23.25 6.29
CA ALA A 259 -7.25 -21.96 5.67
C ALA A 259 -6.90 -22.03 4.17
N GLU A 260 -7.62 -21.27 3.36
CA GLU A 260 -7.21 -21.03 1.99
C GLU A 260 -6.10 -19.97 1.96
N TRP A 261 -5.28 -19.97 0.91
CA TRP A 261 -4.27 -18.94 0.73
C TRP A 261 -4.32 -18.25 -0.62
N ILE A 262 -3.92 -16.98 -0.58
CA ILE A 262 -3.62 -16.12 -1.73
C ILE A 262 -2.19 -15.57 -1.56
N SER A 263 -1.55 -15.14 -2.64
CA SER A 263 -0.18 -14.61 -2.54
C SER A 263 0.12 -13.51 -3.55
N ALA A 264 1.03 -12.62 -3.19
CA ALA A 264 1.63 -11.65 -4.09
C ALA A 264 3.15 -11.87 -4.13
N GLY A 265 3.70 -12.11 -5.31
CA GLY A 265 5.15 -12.35 -5.48
C GLY A 265 5.97 -11.06 -5.56
N VAL A 266 5.88 -10.17 -4.58
CA VAL A 266 6.42 -8.80 -4.68
C VAL A 266 7.76 -8.58 -3.99
N ILE A 267 8.45 -9.65 -3.58
CA ILE A 267 9.79 -9.63 -2.96
C ILE A 267 10.73 -10.52 -3.75
N ASP A 268 12.04 -10.22 -3.81
CA ASP A 268 12.97 -10.92 -4.72
C ASP A 268 12.84 -12.45 -4.80
N ARG A 269 12.22 -12.92 -5.88
CA ARG A 269 12.06 -14.35 -6.20
C ARG A 269 13.35 -15.09 -6.55
N GLY A 270 14.52 -14.50 -6.30
CA GLY A 270 15.82 -15.09 -6.65
C GLY A 270 16.18 -14.96 -8.12
N SER A 271 15.41 -14.18 -8.89
CA SER A 271 15.60 -13.92 -10.31
C SER A 271 16.16 -12.52 -10.61
N GLY A 272 16.42 -11.72 -9.57
CA GLY A 272 17.03 -10.40 -9.69
C GLY A 272 16.08 -9.34 -10.24
N LEU A 273 14.76 -9.53 -10.12
CA LEU A 273 13.81 -8.45 -10.47
C LEU A 273 13.92 -7.36 -9.41
N SER A 274 13.86 -6.10 -9.85
CA SER A 274 13.80 -4.95 -8.95
C SER A 274 12.43 -4.91 -8.27
N GLN A 275 12.22 -5.77 -7.28
CA GLN A 275 10.98 -5.91 -6.51
C GLN A 275 10.95 -4.88 -5.40
N THR A 276 10.13 -3.84 -5.60
CA THR A 276 10.27 -2.57 -4.89
C THR A 276 9.11 -2.25 -3.95
N ILE A 277 9.26 -1.16 -3.20
CA ILE A 277 8.18 -0.63 -2.35
C ILE A 277 6.90 -0.37 -3.17
N SER A 278 7.04 0.10 -4.42
CA SER A 278 5.90 0.34 -5.31
C SER A 278 5.14 -0.94 -5.72
N ASP A 279 5.82 -2.10 -5.78
CA ASP A 279 5.18 -3.40 -5.99
C ASP A 279 4.38 -3.85 -4.76
N ILE A 280 4.89 -3.61 -3.55
CA ILE A 280 4.13 -3.88 -2.32
C ILE A 280 2.86 -3.03 -2.26
N LEU A 281 2.97 -1.72 -2.54
CA LEU A 281 1.80 -0.83 -2.52
C LEU A 281 0.72 -1.33 -3.48
N ALA A 282 1.11 -1.79 -4.67
CA ALA A 282 0.19 -2.40 -5.62
C ALA A 282 -0.40 -3.74 -5.12
N ALA A 283 0.40 -4.56 -4.43
CA ALA A 283 -0.10 -5.78 -3.81
C ALA A 283 -1.10 -5.50 -2.68
N PHE A 284 -0.90 -4.44 -1.88
CA PHE A 284 -1.88 -4.04 -0.87
C PHE A 284 -3.20 -3.60 -1.49
N GLU A 285 -3.15 -2.84 -2.59
CA GLU A 285 -4.35 -2.47 -3.34
C GLU A 285 -5.07 -3.70 -3.90
N TRP A 286 -4.33 -4.62 -4.48
CA TRP A 286 -4.87 -5.89 -4.95
C TRP A 286 -5.52 -6.68 -3.82
N ALA A 287 -4.83 -6.88 -2.69
CA ALA A 287 -5.38 -7.66 -1.58
C ALA A 287 -6.60 -7.01 -0.94
N ALA A 288 -6.73 -5.69 -1.04
CA ALA A 288 -7.91 -4.96 -0.59
C ALA A 288 -9.12 -5.14 -1.52
N ASP A 289 -8.95 -5.54 -2.78
CA ASP A 289 -10.03 -5.79 -3.74
C ASP A 289 -9.59 -6.80 -4.82
N PRO A 290 -9.40 -8.10 -4.47
CA PRO A 290 -8.71 -9.05 -5.33
C PRO A 290 -9.46 -9.37 -6.63
N ASP A 291 -10.79 -9.41 -6.60
CA ASP A 291 -11.64 -9.61 -7.78
C ASP A 291 -12.05 -8.30 -8.48
N GLY A 292 -11.74 -7.15 -7.88
CA GLY A 292 -12.09 -5.83 -8.43
C GLY A 292 -13.54 -5.41 -8.21
N ASP A 293 -14.30 -6.14 -7.39
CA ASP A 293 -15.63 -5.75 -6.91
C ASP A 293 -15.59 -5.38 -5.41
N PRO A 294 -15.55 -4.09 -5.04
CA PRO A 294 -15.52 -3.68 -3.64
C PRO A 294 -16.82 -3.97 -2.85
N ASN A 295 -17.80 -4.61 -3.47
CA ASN A 295 -19.00 -5.13 -2.81
C ASN A 295 -18.84 -6.58 -2.32
N THR A 296 -17.85 -7.31 -2.81
CA THR A 296 -17.48 -8.64 -2.32
C THR A 296 -16.38 -8.51 -1.26
N ILE A 297 -16.42 -9.37 -0.25
CA ILE A 297 -15.37 -9.45 0.79
C ILE A 297 -14.95 -10.90 1.06
N SER A 298 -15.46 -11.82 0.24
CA SER A 298 -15.27 -13.25 0.44
C SER A 298 -13.90 -13.72 -0.02
N ASP A 299 -13.17 -12.89 -0.75
CA ASP A 299 -11.85 -13.07 -1.35
C ASP A 299 -10.77 -12.18 -0.70
N VAL A 300 -11.18 -11.13 0.02
CA VAL A 300 -10.31 -10.31 0.85
C VAL A 300 -9.69 -11.14 1.99
N PRO A 301 -8.35 -11.20 2.11
CA PRO A 301 -7.68 -11.99 3.14
C PRO A 301 -8.04 -11.50 4.55
N ASP A 302 -8.15 -12.43 5.50
CA ASP A 302 -8.36 -12.10 6.92
C ASP A 302 -7.09 -11.59 7.59
N VAL A 303 -5.93 -11.98 7.05
CA VAL A 303 -4.60 -11.61 7.52
C VAL A 303 -3.62 -11.65 6.35
N ILE A 304 -2.65 -10.74 6.33
CA ILE A 304 -1.54 -10.76 5.38
C ILE A 304 -0.24 -10.86 6.18
N CYS A 305 0.63 -11.80 5.80
CA CYS A 305 1.95 -11.97 6.39
C CYS A 305 3.03 -11.31 5.53
N HIS A 306 3.99 -10.69 6.20
CA HIS A 306 5.15 -10.03 5.60
C HIS A 306 6.39 -10.45 6.39
N SER A 307 7.26 -11.29 5.80
CA SER A 307 8.49 -11.78 6.43
C SER A 307 9.74 -11.11 5.84
N TRP A 308 9.66 -9.79 5.65
CA TRP A 308 10.70 -8.96 5.04
C TRP A 308 10.73 -7.59 5.75
N GLY A 309 11.74 -6.79 5.45
CA GLY A 309 11.88 -5.45 6.01
C GLY A 309 12.31 -4.40 4.98
N ILE A 310 12.06 -3.13 5.32
CA ILE A 310 12.52 -1.98 4.55
C ILE A 310 13.85 -1.49 5.17
N PRO A 311 14.86 -1.10 4.37
CA PRO A 311 16.10 -0.55 4.91
C PRO A 311 15.87 0.68 5.81
N GLN A 312 16.47 0.67 7.01
CA GLN A 312 16.37 1.78 7.98
C GLN A 312 16.95 3.11 7.49
N SER A 313 17.72 3.11 6.40
CA SER A 313 18.24 4.33 5.77
C SER A 313 17.19 5.15 5.03
N ILE A 314 15.99 4.58 4.84
CA ILE A 314 14.90 5.19 4.06
C ILE A 314 13.79 5.67 4.99
N PHE A 315 13.37 4.83 5.94
CA PHE A 315 12.37 5.16 6.95
C PHE A 315 12.94 4.94 8.36
N PRO A 316 12.69 5.87 9.30
CA PRO A 316 13.13 5.69 10.68
C PRO A 316 12.42 4.50 11.35
N PRO A 317 12.99 3.94 12.43
CA PRO A 317 12.27 2.95 13.24
C PRO A 317 10.93 3.52 13.74
N CYS A 318 9.87 2.72 13.67
CA CYS A 318 8.50 3.10 14.06
C CYS A 318 7.87 4.23 13.23
N ASP A 319 8.33 4.39 12.00
CA ASP A 319 7.65 5.18 10.98
C ASP A 319 6.20 4.65 10.75
N ASN A 320 5.25 5.56 10.47
CA ASN A 320 3.84 5.22 10.30
C ASN A 320 3.38 5.31 8.84
N THR A 321 4.30 5.43 7.87
CA THR A 321 3.96 5.44 6.43
C THR A 321 3.43 4.09 5.95
N PHE A 322 3.78 2.98 6.63
CA PHE A 322 3.33 1.61 6.34
C PHE A 322 2.65 0.95 7.54
#